data_AF-A0A9E5RKM3-F1
#
_entry.id   AF-A0A9E5RKM3-F1
#
_cell.length_a   1.000
_cell.length_b   1.000
_cell.length_c   1.000
_cell.angle_alpha   90.00
_cell.angle_beta   90.00
_cell.angle_gamma   90.00
#
_symmetry.space_group_name_H-M   'P 1'
#
loop_
_entity.id
_entity.type
_entity.pdbx_description
1 polymer ?
#
loop_
_entity_poly.entity_id
_entity_poly.type
_entity_poly.pdbx_seq_one_letter_code
_entity_poly.pdbx_strand_id
1 'polypeptide(L)' 'MDKPEFFVTPGYGEYMLNKLHYSQAVKIGNRVETSGQGGIDDDLQ' A
#
# COMPACT_ATOMS: atom_id res chain seq x y z
N MET A 1 22.25 -1.21 2.00
CA MET A 1 20.87 -1.68 1.75
C MET A 1 20.03 -0.45 1.49
N ASP A 2 19.30 -0.41 0.38
CA ASP A 2 18.50 0.77 0.04
C ASP A 2 17.34 0.94 1.02
N LYS A 3 17.00 2.20 1.34
CA LYS A 3 15.93 2.52 2.28
C LYS A 3 14.56 2.24 1.64
N PRO A 4 13.65 1.50 2.29
CA PRO A 4 12.30 1.33 1.79
C PRO A 4 11.49 2.63 1.96
N GLU A 5 10.76 2.98 0.91
CA GLU A 5 9.77 4.06 0.88
C GLU A 5 8.38 3.44 0.70
N PHE A 6 7.46 3.66 1.65
CA PHE A 6 6.11 3.10 1.62
C PHE A 6 5.11 4.13 1.08
N PHE A 7 4.19 3.67 0.25
CA PHE A 7 3.20 4.50 -0.41
C PHE A 7 1.79 3.97 -0.17
N VAL A 8 0.90 4.91 0.13
CA VAL A 8 -0.51 4.67 0.41
C VAL A 8 -1.33 5.62 -0.45
N THR A 9 -2.32 5.10 -1.16
CA THR A 9 -3.30 5.91 -1.89
C THR A 9 -4.36 6.47 -0.94
N PRO A 10 -4.87 7.69 -1.15
CA PRO A 10 -5.99 8.23 -0.37
C PRO A 10 -7.22 7.31 -0.39
N GLY A 11 -8.08 7.40 0.63
CA GLY A 11 -9.29 6.58 0.76
C GLY A 11 -8.99 5.18 1.30
N TYR A 12 -9.38 4.14 0.56
CA TYR A 12 -9.13 2.73 0.84
C TYR A 12 -7.73 2.45 1.42
N GLY A 13 -6.71 3.08 0.86
CA GLY A 13 -5.34 2.88 1.32
C GLY A 13 -5.08 3.30 2.75
N GLU A 14 -5.51 4.51 3.10
CA GLU A 14 -5.35 5.04 4.44
C GLU A 14 -6.15 4.20 5.43
N TYR A 15 -7.35 3.75 5.04
CA TYR A 15 -8.13 2.82 5.84
C TYR A 15 -7.37 1.50 6.09
N MET A 16 -6.83 0.87 5.05
CA MET A 16 -6.09 -0.39 5.18
C MET A 16 -4.76 -0.23 5.93
N LEU A 17 -4.07 0.90 5.80
CA LEU A 17 -2.89 1.19 6.62
C LEU A 17 -3.26 1.23 8.11
N ASN A 18 -4.33 1.95 8.44
CA ASN A 18 -4.77 2.11 9.82
C ASN A 18 -5.32 0.82 10.44
N LYS A 19 -6.00 -0.02 9.65
CA LYS A 19 -6.64 -1.25 10.13
C LYS A 19 -5.74 -2.48 10.08
N LEU A 20 -4.89 -2.58 9.06
CA LEU A 20 -4.13 -3.78 8.73
C LEU A 20 -2.62 -3.56 8.63
N HIS A 21 -2.13 -2.33 8.82
CA HIS A 21 -0.71 -1.96 8.62
C HIS A 21 -0.21 -2.28 7.21
N TYR A 22 -1.11 -2.12 6.24
CA TYR A 22 -0.89 -2.40 4.83
C TYR A 22 -0.45 -1.16 4.05
N SER A 23 0.41 -1.34 3.04
CA SER A 23 0.79 -0.29 2.08
C SER A 23 0.73 -0.88 0.67
N GLN A 24 0.17 -0.13 -0.28
CA GLN A 24 -0.11 -0.60 -1.63
C GLN A 24 1.16 -0.77 -2.46
N ALA A 25 2.17 0.04 -2.18
CA ALA A 25 3.45 -0.05 -2.85
C ALA A 25 4.61 0.24 -1.89
N VAL A 26 5.73 -0.43 -2.14
CA VAL A 26 7.03 -0.11 -1.55
C VAL A 26 8.05 0.06 -2.66
N LYS A 27 8.88 1.09 -2.56
CA LYS A 27 10.03 1.29 -3.44
C LYS A 27 11.31 0.99 -2.67
N ILE A 28 12.18 0.19 -3.27
CA ILE A 28 13.51 -0.12 -2.76
C ILE A 28 14.50 0.07 -3.92
N GLY A 29 15.34 1.10 -3.84
CA GLY A 29 16.25 1.46 -4.92
C GLY A 29 15.48 1.82 -6.20
N ASN A 30 15.64 1.02 -7.26
CA ASN A 30 14.99 1.19 -8.56
C ASN A 30 13.79 0.23 -8.79
N ARG A 31 13.41 -0.57 -7.78
CA ARG A 31 12.30 -1.52 -7.88
C ARG A 31 11.11 -1.03 -7.07
N VAL A 32 9.93 -1.10 -7.68
CA VAL A 32 8.64 -0.92 -7.02
C VAL A 32 7.99 -2.29 -6.90
N GLU A 33 7.60 -2.66 -5.68
CA GLU A 33 6.74 -3.80 -5.42
C GLU A 33 5.35 -3.30 -5.08
N THR A 34 4.34 -3.93 -5.69
CA THR A 34 2.93 -3.61 -5.45
C THR A 34 2.24 -4.80 -4.83
N SER A 35 1.38 -4.54 -3.86
CA SER A 35 0.45 -5.55 -3.36
C SER A 35 -0.60 -5.91 -4.41
N GLY A 36 -1.22 -7.09 -4.24
CA GLY A 36 -2.28 -7.56 -5.13
C GLY A 36 -3.50 -6.63 -5.09
N GLN A 37 -3.97 -6.20 -6.26
CA GLN A 37 -5.14 -5.33 -6.39
C GLN A 37 -6.39 -6.16 -6.69
N GLY A 38 -7.42 -6.02 -5.86
CA GLY A 38 -8.67 -6.78 -5.96
C GLY A 38 -9.88 -5.99 -6.46
N GLY A 39 -9.73 -4.68 -6.73
CA GLY A 39 -10.88 -3.81 -7.02
C GLY A 39 -11.73 -3.51 -5.78
N ILE A 40 -11.09 -3.39 -4.62
CA ILE A 40 -11.74 -3.12 -3.33
C ILE A 40 -12.08 -1.62 -3.28
N ASP A 41 -13.26 -1.28 -2.78
CA ASP A 41 -13.70 0.09 -2.52
C ASP A 41 -13.19 0.58 -1.16
N ASP A 42 -13.66 1.73 -0.67
CA ASP A 42 -13.13 2.34 0.55
C ASP A 42 -13.50 1.57 1.84
N ASP A 43 -14.33 0.54 1.73
CA ASP A 43 -14.78 -0.31 2.83
C ASP A 43 -14.24 -1.75 2.71
N LEU A 44 -13.98 -2.39 3.84
CA LEU A 44 -13.67 -3.82 3.87
C LEU A 44 -14.99 -4.59 3.88
N GLN A 45 -15.37 -5.17 2.73
CA GLN A 45 -16.54 -6.06 2.61
C GLN A 45 -16.34 -7.39 3.36
#